data_AF-A0A968KVR1-F1
#
_entry.id   AF-A0A968KVR1-F1
#
_cell.length_a   1.000
_cell.length_b   1.000
_cell.length_c   1.000
_cell.angle_alpha   90.00
_cell.angle_beta   90.00
_cell.angle_gamma   90.00
#
_symmetry.space_group_name_H-M   'P 1'
#
loop_
_entity.id
_entity.type
_entity.pdbx_description
1 polymer ?
#
loop_
_entity_poly.entity_id
_entity_poly.type
_entity_poly.pdbx_seq_one_letter_code
_entity_poly.pdbx_strand_id
1 'polypeptide(L)'
;MTTHETLNQAIGFILAIIFFRFLTNREKVRLPARILFVFLVFLAALFRLSWGLFLVPVLFYSLNGRLLRRVLLSVVLGVGLYILAVLITNYLVPPVNNSIFQNLHGSLTDGPRVLIDFIAFQLKRMFKFKQLNPNIAIMLQILIILGWNMSRVIRMIRSRLSAESILGSRAVLDMYNVVSLTAAGFLFYIQEAFYRTFTPSLLIVYLLQAAKKDYRMLLSLLAINIVFFHSYMSFYAHTGDAAIIKADFANGSLEDAQVQAEIAKWITFNETNQNPWCNTLLIPLHFYDHRLTMIPPGIGISYILDADNMQTPVKSKYLLMNREARDLLGDRLHTRLLGSFSIGNLYYNLDSGCKLTQ
;
A
#
# COMPACT_ATOMS: atom_id res chain seq x y z
N MET A 1 8.63 9.02 5.10
CA MET A 1 7.80 7.87 4.64
C MET A 1 7.22 7.00 5.77
N THR A 2 7.35 7.38 7.05
CA THR A 2 6.98 6.55 8.23
C THR A 2 5.51 6.66 8.66
N THR A 3 4.73 7.61 8.14
CA THR A 3 3.38 7.93 8.64
C THR A 3 2.29 7.00 8.10
N HIS A 4 2.34 6.63 6.81
CA HIS A 4 1.28 5.82 6.19
C HIS A 4 1.26 4.37 6.69
N GLU A 5 2.43 3.73 6.86
CA GLU A 5 2.46 2.34 7.35
C GLU A 5 2.09 2.26 8.83
N THR A 6 2.54 3.22 9.66
CA THR A 6 2.13 3.31 11.06
C THR A 6 0.63 3.53 11.21
N LEU A 7 0.03 4.40 10.38
CA LEU A 7 -1.42 4.59 10.34
C LEU A 7 -2.14 3.29 9.96
N ASN A 8 -1.65 2.55 8.96
CA ASN A 8 -2.24 1.27 8.57
C ASN A 8 -2.16 0.22 9.69
N GLN A 9 -1.06 0.18 10.43
CA GLN A 9 -0.95 -0.69 11.61
C GLN A 9 -1.98 -0.31 12.68
N ALA A 10 -2.13 0.98 12.98
CA ALA A 10 -3.12 1.48 13.94
C ALA A 10 -4.56 1.12 13.52
N ILE A 11 -4.89 1.27 12.24
CA ILE A 11 -6.17 0.81 11.66
C ILE A 11 -6.33 -0.70 11.88
N GLY A 12 -5.29 -1.49 11.62
CA GLY A 12 -5.28 -2.93 11.86
C GLY A 12 -5.60 -3.31 13.32
N PHE A 13 -5.03 -2.60 14.30
CA PHE A 13 -5.36 -2.78 15.71
C PHE A 13 -6.83 -2.46 16.01
N ILE A 14 -7.34 -1.34 15.52
CA ILE A 14 -8.74 -0.94 15.71
C ILE A 14 -9.69 -1.99 15.11
N LEU A 15 -9.43 -2.43 13.88
CA LEU A 15 -10.24 -3.45 13.22
C LEU A 15 -10.19 -4.80 13.95
N ALA A 16 -9.02 -5.20 14.46
CA ALA A 16 -8.90 -6.41 15.27
C ALA A 16 -9.77 -6.34 16.55
N ILE A 17 -9.81 -5.19 17.23
CA ILE A 17 -10.69 -4.97 18.39
C ILE A 17 -12.17 -5.09 17.99
N ILE A 18 -12.56 -4.46 16.87
CA ILE A 18 -13.92 -4.51 16.33
C ILE A 18 -14.33 -5.97 16.05
N PHE A 19 -13.52 -6.70 15.29
CA PHE A 19 -13.79 -8.10 14.98
C PHE A 19 -13.78 -8.98 16.21
N PHE A 20 -12.87 -8.76 17.17
CA PHE A 20 -12.88 -9.51 18.43
C PHE A 20 -14.19 -9.31 19.19
N ARG A 21 -14.70 -8.09 19.24
CA ARG A 21 -15.99 -7.78 19.88
C ARG A 21 -17.16 -8.44 19.16
N PHE A 22 -17.17 -8.45 17.83
CA PHE A 22 -18.17 -9.18 17.05
C PHE A 22 -18.10 -10.68 17.26
N LEU A 23 -16.90 -11.27 17.30
CA LEU A 23 -16.71 -12.72 17.49
C LEU A 23 -17.05 -13.20 18.90
N THR A 24 -17.03 -12.33 19.91
CA THR A 24 -17.25 -12.70 21.32
C THR A 24 -18.61 -12.28 21.85
N ASN A 25 -19.10 -11.10 21.48
CA ASN A 25 -20.26 -10.46 22.12
C ASN A 25 -21.15 -9.76 21.08
N ARG A 26 -21.37 -10.37 19.92
CA ARG A 26 -22.16 -9.80 18.81
C ARG A 26 -23.49 -9.20 19.26
N GLU A 27 -24.22 -9.92 20.11
CA GLU A 27 -25.54 -9.51 20.61
C GLU A 27 -25.48 -8.24 21.46
N LYS A 28 -24.36 -8.00 22.14
CA LYS A 28 -24.14 -6.79 22.97
C LYS A 28 -23.70 -5.57 22.16
N VAL A 29 -23.43 -5.71 20.87
CA VAL A 29 -23.05 -4.58 20.00
C VAL A 29 -24.32 -3.85 19.55
N ARG A 30 -24.56 -2.67 20.13
CA ARG A 30 -25.69 -1.79 19.81
C ARG A 30 -25.63 -1.29 18.35
N LEU A 31 -26.78 -0.95 17.77
CA LEU A 31 -26.88 -0.46 16.39
C LEU A 31 -25.95 0.74 16.07
N PRO A 32 -25.85 1.79 16.92
CA PRO A 32 -24.94 2.91 16.65
C PRO A 32 -23.47 2.48 16.53
N ALA A 33 -23.03 1.53 17.36
CA ALA A 33 -21.68 0.99 17.28
C ALA A 33 -21.45 0.20 15.99
N ARG A 34 -22.46 -0.55 15.51
CA ARG A 34 -22.38 -1.28 14.23
C ARG A 34 -22.23 -0.32 13.05
N ILE A 35 -23.02 0.76 13.03
CA ILE A 35 -22.92 1.81 12.00
C ILE A 35 -21.53 2.45 12.04
N LEU A 36 -21.05 2.80 13.24
CA LEU A 36 -19.70 3.36 13.42
C LEU A 36 -18.62 2.40 12.90
N PHE A 37 -18.72 1.09 13.16
CA PHE A 37 -17.75 0.12 12.68
C PHE A 37 -17.75 0.01 11.15
N VAL A 38 -18.90 0.00 10.50
CA VAL A 38 -19.00 0.04 9.03
C VAL A 38 -18.36 1.32 8.49
N PHE A 39 -18.66 2.46 9.10
CA PHE A 39 -18.11 3.76 8.71
C PHE A 39 -16.58 3.80 8.86
N LEU A 40 -16.03 3.28 9.95
CA LEU A 40 -14.58 3.21 10.16
C LEU A 40 -13.88 2.34 9.11
N VAL A 41 -14.46 1.20 8.72
CA VAL A 41 -13.90 0.37 7.64
C VAL A 41 -13.99 1.09 6.30
N PHE A 42 -15.09 1.80 6.04
CA PHE A 42 -15.23 2.60 4.82
C PHE A 42 -14.19 3.72 4.75
N LEU A 43 -13.98 4.47 5.84
CA LEU A 43 -12.92 5.47 5.91
C LEU A 43 -11.54 4.84 5.72
N ALA A 44 -11.27 3.70 6.36
CA ALA A 44 -10.02 2.96 6.15
C ALA A 44 -9.83 2.59 4.67
N ALA A 45 -10.90 2.19 3.97
CA ALA A 45 -10.86 1.89 2.54
C ALA A 45 -10.47 3.08 1.67
N LEU A 46 -10.85 4.31 2.06
CA LEU A 46 -10.43 5.55 1.38
C LEU A 46 -8.93 5.83 1.53
N PHE A 47 -8.33 5.44 2.66
CA PHE A 47 -6.88 5.52 2.85
C PHE A 47 -6.13 4.41 2.11
N ARG A 48 -6.69 3.20 2.09
CA ARG A 48 -6.12 2.04 1.40
C ARG A 48 -7.22 1.06 1.01
N LEU A 49 -7.41 0.86 -0.29
CA LEU A 49 -8.50 0.06 -0.85
C LEU A 49 -8.53 -1.39 -0.32
N SER A 50 -7.40 -1.97 0.08
CA SER A 50 -7.38 -3.32 0.68
C SER A 50 -8.24 -3.44 1.95
N TRP A 51 -8.45 -2.36 2.71
CA TRP A 51 -9.36 -2.37 3.86
C TRP A 51 -10.83 -2.53 3.47
N GLY A 52 -11.20 -2.12 2.26
CA GLY A 52 -12.56 -2.24 1.74
C GLY A 52 -13.04 -3.69 1.64
N LEU A 53 -12.12 -4.66 1.56
CA LEU A 53 -12.46 -6.08 1.61
C LEU A 53 -13.14 -6.47 2.93
N PHE A 54 -12.87 -5.75 4.03
CA PHE A 54 -13.51 -6.01 5.32
C PHE A 54 -14.94 -5.45 5.43
N LEU A 55 -15.44 -4.69 4.45
CA LEU A 55 -16.81 -4.18 4.46
C LEU A 55 -17.82 -5.33 4.51
N VAL A 56 -17.59 -6.38 3.70
CA VAL A 56 -18.48 -7.56 3.66
C VAL A 56 -18.55 -8.27 5.02
N PRO A 57 -17.44 -8.69 5.66
CA PRO A 57 -17.52 -9.37 6.95
C PRO A 57 -18.05 -8.45 8.06
N VAL A 58 -17.68 -7.16 8.11
CA VAL A 58 -18.24 -6.24 9.12
C VAL A 58 -19.75 -6.08 8.96
N LEU A 59 -20.25 -5.96 7.73
CA LEU A 59 -21.69 -5.93 7.46
C LEU A 59 -22.34 -7.27 7.85
N PHE A 60 -21.71 -8.40 7.58
CA PHE A 60 -22.24 -9.72 7.94
C PHE A 60 -22.44 -9.89 9.44
N TYR A 61 -21.50 -9.42 10.25
CA TYR A 61 -21.64 -9.42 11.71
C TYR A 61 -22.63 -8.35 12.21
N SER A 62 -22.78 -7.25 11.48
CA SER A 62 -23.66 -6.13 11.84
C SER A 62 -25.13 -6.37 11.53
N LEU A 63 -25.45 -7.14 10.49
CA LEU A 63 -26.84 -7.42 10.10
C LEU A 63 -27.45 -8.52 10.97
N ASN A 64 -28.74 -8.36 11.32
CA ASN A 64 -29.54 -9.37 12.00
C ASN A 64 -30.49 -10.08 11.01
N GLY A 65 -31.06 -11.22 11.40
CA GLY A 65 -32.06 -11.96 10.62
C GLY A 65 -31.53 -13.25 10.01
N ARG A 66 -32.28 -13.81 9.04
CA ARG A 66 -31.98 -15.10 8.40
C ARG A 66 -30.62 -15.08 7.70
N LEU A 67 -29.89 -16.20 7.78
CA LEU A 67 -28.52 -16.35 7.26
C LEU A 67 -28.38 -15.90 5.80
N LEU A 68 -29.24 -16.40 4.90
CA LEU A 68 -29.19 -16.07 3.47
C LEU A 68 -29.35 -14.56 3.22
N ARG A 69 -30.32 -13.92 3.88
CA ARG A 69 -30.55 -12.48 3.78
C ARG A 69 -29.34 -11.69 4.28
N ARG A 70 -28.73 -12.14 5.38
CA ARG A 70 -27.51 -11.51 5.92
C ARG A 70 -26.38 -11.59 4.92
N VAL A 71 -26.07 -12.79 4.40
CA VAL A 71 -25.00 -12.97 3.40
C VAL A 71 -25.23 -12.10 2.17
N LEU A 72 -26.42 -12.16 1.56
CA LEU A 72 -26.75 -11.39 0.36
C LEU A 72 -26.62 -9.88 0.61
N LEU A 73 -27.23 -9.36 1.68
CA LEU A 73 -27.17 -7.94 1.99
C LEU A 73 -25.73 -7.48 2.32
N SER A 74 -24.93 -8.30 3.00
CA SER A 74 -23.54 -7.96 3.31
C SER A 74 -22.67 -7.91 2.07
N VAL A 75 -22.89 -8.81 1.10
CA VAL A 75 -22.19 -8.79 -0.18
C VAL A 75 -22.62 -7.57 -0.99
N VAL A 76 -23.93 -7.34 -1.17
CA VAL A 76 -24.44 -6.23 -1.98
C VAL A 76 -24.03 -4.88 -1.40
N LEU A 77 -24.26 -4.65 -0.11
CA LEU A 77 -23.90 -3.39 0.55
C LEU A 77 -22.38 -3.23 0.66
N GLY A 78 -21.65 -4.33 0.93
CA GLY A 78 -20.19 -4.30 1.06
C GLY A 78 -19.51 -3.96 -0.27
N VAL A 79 -19.93 -4.61 -1.35
CA VAL A 79 -19.44 -4.33 -2.71
C VAL A 79 -19.86 -2.92 -3.15
N GLY A 80 -21.10 -2.49 -2.88
CA GLY A 80 -21.55 -1.14 -3.21
C GLY A 80 -20.74 -0.05 -2.51
N LEU A 81 -20.49 -0.20 -1.21
CA LEU A 81 -19.62 0.71 -0.45
C LEU A 81 -18.17 0.64 -0.93
N TYR A 82 -17.67 -0.53 -1.33
CA TYR A 82 -16.32 -0.66 -1.87
C TYR A 82 -16.17 0.05 -3.22
N ILE A 83 -17.13 -0.10 -4.13
CA ILE A 83 -17.18 0.63 -5.40
C ILE A 83 -17.21 2.14 -5.13
N LEU A 84 -18.03 2.60 -4.19
CA LEU A 84 -18.05 4.01 -3.80
C LEU A 84 -16.68 4.49 -3.30
N ALA A 85 -15.99 3.69 -2.48
CA ALA A 85 -14.64 4.02 -2.01
C ALA A 85 -13.64 4.11 -3.17
N VAL A 86 -13.71 3.19 -4.14
CA VAL A 86 -12.90 3.21 -5.37
C VAL A 86 -13.17 4.48 -6.18
N LEU A 87 -14.43 4.86 -6.38
CA LEU A 87 -14.81 6.06 -7.12
C LEU A 87 -14.31 7.35 -6.44
N ILE A 88 -14.49 7.46 -5.12
CA ILE A 88 -13.99 8.61 -4.35
C ILE A 88 -12.46 8.67 -4.43
N THR A 89 -11.78 7.52 -4.26
CA THR A 89 -10.31 7.46 -4.34
C THR A 89 -9.82 7.87 -5.73
N ASN A 90 -10.48 7.41 -6.79
CA ASN A 90 -10.13 7.79 -8.16
C ASN A 90 -10.27 9.31 -8.41
N TYR A 91 -11.27 9.93 -7.80
CA TYR A 91 -11.50 11.37 -7.90
C TYR A 91 -10.46 12.19 -7.12
N LEU A 92 -10.00 11.69 -5.98
CA LEU A 92 -9.09 12.41 -5.08
C LEU A 92 -7.60 12.19 -5.38
N VAL A 93 -7.23 11.02 -5.89
CA VAL A 93 -5.82 10.67 -6.13
C VAL A 93 -5.35 11.34 -7.43
N PRO A 94 -4.14 11.94 -7.46
CA PRO A 94 -3.60 12.53 -8.68
C PRO A 94 -3.50 11.49 -9.80
N PRO A 95 -3.58 11.92 -11.09
CA PRO A 95 -3.44 11.03 -12.24
C PRO A 95 -2.02 10.45 -12.28
N VAL A 96 -1.85 9.31 -11.64
CA VAL A 96 -0.63 8.51 -11.61
C VAL A 96 -0.99 7.15 -12.19
N ASN A 97 -0.02 6.47 -12.82
CA ASN A 97 -0.14 5.09 -13.27
C ASN A 97 -0.46 4.15 -12.09
N ASN A 98 -1.74 4.02 -11.78
CA ASN A 98 -2.24 3.15 -10.73
C ASN A 98 -2.72 1.86 -11.38
N SER A 99 -2.03 0.76 -11.08
CA SER A 99 -2.31 -0.57 -11.65
C SER A 99 -3.76 -1.00 -11.47
N ILE A 100 -4.42 -0.59 -10.38
CA ILE A 100 -5.82 -0.91 -10.13
C ILE A 100 -6.72 -0.29 -11.20
N PHE A 101 -6.58 1.02 -11.43
CA PHE A 101 -7.41 1.75 -12.38
C PHE A 101 -7.04 1.42 -13.83
N GLN A 102 -5.75 1.21 -14.11
CA GLN A 102 -5.29 0.79 -15.44
C GLN A 102 -5.83 -0.59 -15.81
N ASN A 103 -5.73 -1.58 -14.92
CA ASN A 103 -6.25 -2.92 -15.19
C ASN A 103 -7.78 -2.92 -15.30
N LEU A 104 -8.47 -2.14 -14.46
CA LEU A 104 -9.93 -2.01 -14.53
C LEU A 104 -10.36 -1.37 -15.85
N HIS A 105 -9.73 -0.26 -16.24
CA HIS A 105 -10.03 0.44 -17.48
C HIS A 105 -9.71 -0.43 -18.70
N GLY A 106 -8.50 -1.00 -18.78
CA GLY A 106 -8.09 -1.89 -19.86
C GLY A 106 -8.96 -3.13 -19.96
N SER A 107 -9.40 -3.71 -18.84
CA SER A 107 -10.34 -4.84 -18.88
C SER A 107 -11.72 -4.46 -19.41
N LEU A 108 -12.14 -3.21 -19.25
CA LEU A 108 -13.43 -2.70 -19.74
C LEU A 108 -13.34 -2.29 -21.22
N THR A 109 -12.23 -1.71 -21.66
CA THR A 109 -12.03 -1.23 -23.05
C THR A 109 -11.54 -2.33 -23.98
N ASP A 110 -10.54 -3.09 -23.56
CA ASP A 110 -9.80 -4.05 -24.39
C ASP A 110 -10.23 -5.50 -24.09
N GLY A 111 -11.13 -5.67 -23.13
CA GLY A 111 -11.75 -6.94 -22.76
C GLY A 111 -11.03 -7.70 -21.64
N PRO A 112 -11.61 -8.83 -21.18
CA PRO A 112 -11.15 -9.55 -19.99
C PRO A 112 -9.77 -10.19 -20.14
N ARG A 113 -9.21 -10.26 -21.36
CA ARG A 113 -7.87 -10.80 -21.61
C ARG A 113 -6.79 -10.00 -20.90
N VAL A 114 -6.93 -8.67 -20.80
CA VAL A 114 -5.99 -7.81 -20.07
C VAL A 114 -5.81 -8.28 -18.62
N LEU A 115 -6.91 -8.63 -17.96
CA LEU A 115 -6.88 -9.11 -16.58
C LEU A 115 -6.26 -10.51 -16.48
N ILE A 116 -6.57 -11.40 -17.43
CA ILE A 116 -5.99 -12.75 -17.49
C ILE A 116 -4.47 -12.67 -17.71
N ASP A 117 -4.02 -11.86 -18.64
CA ASP A 117 -2.61 -11.66 -18.95
C ASP A 117 -1.87 -11.04 -17.76
N PHE A 118 -2.50 -10.11 -17.06
CA PHE A 118 -1.97 -9.55 -15.82
C PHE A 118 -1.84 -10.62 -14.72
N ILE A 119 -2.87 -11.43 -14.48
CA ILE A 119 -2.79 -12.53 -13.51
C ILE A 119 -1.67 -13.52 -13.89
N ALA A 120 -1.59 -13.91 -15.16
CA ALA A 120 -0.56 -14.81 -15.66
C ALA A 120 0.85 -14.21 -15.48
N PHE A 121 1.00 -12.92 -15.73
CA PHE A 121 2.24 -12.17 -15.48
C PHE A 121 2.61 -12.18 -13.99
N GLN A 122 1.66 -11.90 -13.09
CA GLN A 122 1.90 -11.93 -11.64
C GLN A 122 2.33 -13.33 -11.17
N LEU A 123 1.64 -14.38 -11.63
CA LEU A 123 1.99 -15.77 -11.32
C LEU A 123 3.40 -16.10 -11.83
N LYS A 124 3.71 -15.75 -13.09
CA LYS A 124 5.05 -15.98 -13.65
C LYS A 124 6.12 -15.27 -12.83
N ARG A 125 5.90 -13.99 -12.46
CA ARG A 125 6.84 -13.23 -11.62
C ARG A 125 7.04 -13.88 -10.25
N MET A 126 5.97 -14.35 -9.64
CA MET A 126 6.00 -15.00 -8.33
C MET A 126 6.91 -16.24 -8.30
N PHE A 127 6.94 -17.02 -9.38
CA PHE A 127 7.77 -18.23 -9.49
C PHE A 127 9.12 -18.02 -10.21
N LYS A 128 9.37 -16.85 -10.81
CA LYS A 128 10.62 -16.58 -11.56
C LYS A 128 11.81 -16.18 -10.67
N PHE A 129 11.60 -15.94 -9.38
CA PHE A 129 12.68 -15.52 -8.50
C PHE A 129 13.68 -16.66 -8.26
N LYS A 130 14.92 -16.45 -8.74
CA LYS A 130 16.08 -17.32 -8.44
C LYS A 130 16.56 -17.20 -6.98
N GLN A 131 15.99 -16.27 -6.21
CA GLN A 131 16.34 -15.98 -4.82
C GLN A 131 15.07 -15.97 -3.96
N LEU A 132 15.21 -16.30 -2.68
CA LEU A 132 14.11 -16.19 -1.73
C LEU A 132 13.70 -14.72 -1.57
N ASN A 133 12.50 -14.35 -2.01
CA ASN A 133 11.91 -13.02 -1.89
C ASN A 133 10.97 -12.97 -0.66
N PRO A 134 10.87 -11.82 0.07
CA PRO A 134 9.86 -11.56 1.11
C PRO A 134 8.45 -12.09 0.84
N ASN A 135 7.99 -12.04 -0.42
CA ASN A 135 6.68 -12.51 -0.83
C ASN A 135 6.46 -14.00 -0.59
N ILE A 136 7.51 -14.84 -0.65
CA ILE A 136 7.41 -16.27 -0.37
C ILE A 136 7.01 -16.51 1.10
N ALA A 137 7.60 -15.75 2.03
CA ALA A 137 7.27 -15.85 3.45
C ALA A 137 5.78 -15.52 3.70
N ILE A 138 5.28 -14.46 3.04
CA ILE A 138 3.87 -14.06 3.13
C ILE A 138 2.95 -15.13 2.54
N MET A 139 3.31 -15.74 1.41
CA MET A 139 2.53 -16.82 0.82
C MET A 139 2.48 -18.06 1.72
N LEU A 140 3.61 -18.45 2.32
CA LEU A 140 3.64 -19.56 3.28
C LEU A 140 2.78 -19.24 4.51
N GLN A 141 2.82 -18.01 5.02
CA GLN A 141 1.91 -17.59 6.09
C GLN A 141 0.44 -17.73 5.68
N ILE A 142 0.07 -17.28 4.48
CA ILE A 142 -1.29 -17.45 3.93
C ILE A 142 -1.67 -18.92 3.86
N LEU A 143 -0.79 -19.80 3.37
CA LEU A 143 -1.03 -21.24 3.29
C LEU A 143 -1.21 -21.87 4.68
N ILE A 144 -0.41 -21.49 5.68
CA ILE A 144 -0.58 -21.93 7.06
C ILE A 144 -1.93 -21.45 7.62
N ILE A 145 -2.27 -20.18 7.43
CA ILE A 145 -3.55 -19.60 7.89
C ILE A 145 -4.73 -20.36 7.26
N LEU A 146 -4.67 -20.60 5.95
CA LEU A 146 -5.69 -21.35 5.21
C LEU A 146 -5.80 -22.78 5.70
N GLY A 147 -4.69 -23.53 5.74
CA GLY A 147 -4.69 -24.94 6.15
C GLY A 147 -5.17 -25.11 7.59
N TRP A 148 -4.70 -24.26 8.50
CA TRP A 148 -5.11 -24.30 9.91
C TRP A 148 -6.61 -24.05 10.09
N ASN A 149 -7.14 -23.00 9.45
CA ASN A 149 -8.55 -22.66 9.56
C ASN A 149 -9.46 -23.61 8.77
N MET A 150 -9.00 -24.14 7.64
CA MET A 150 -9.71 -25.19 6.90
C MET A 150 -9.88 -26.44 7.78
N SER A 151 -8.84 -26.86 8.51
CA SER A 151 -8.94 -27.99 9.45
C SER A 151 -9.99 -27.76 10.55
N ARG A 152 -10.17 -26.50 10.99
CA ARG A 152 -11.20 -26.11 11.97
C ARG A 152 -12.59 -26.17 11.37
N VAL A 153 -12.78 -25.60 10.19
CA VAL A 153 -14.06 -25.63 9.47
C VAL A 153 -14.48 -27.08 9.18
N ILE A 154 -13.56 -27.93 8.71
CA ILE A 154 -13.84 -29.37 8.48
C ILE A 154 -14.27 -30.05 9.79
N ARG A 155 -13.61 -29.77 10.91
CA ARG A 155 -14.03 -30.29 12.23
C ARG A 155 -15.41 -29.81 12.63
N MET A 156 -15.73 -28.53 12.41
CA MET A 156 -17.06 -27.96 12.70
C MET A 156 -18.16 -28.59 11.85
N ILE A 157 -17.89 -28.86 10.57
CA ILE A 157 -18.80 -29.57 9.65
C ILE A 157 -19.01 -31.00 10.14
N ARG A 158 -17.92 -31.72 10.48
CA ARG A 158 -18.00 -33.09 11.02
C ARG A 158 -18.76 -33.18 12.33
N SER A 159 -18.65 -32.15 13.19
CA SER A 159 -19.45 -32.04 14.42
C SER A 159 -20.88 -31.54 14.18
N ARG A 160 -21.33 -31.43 12.92
CA ARG A 160 -22.69 -31.05 12.52
C ARG A 160 -23.15 -29.70 13.12
N LEU A 161 -22.22 -28.75 13.27
CA LEU A 161 -22.60 -27.39 13.67
C LEU A 161 -23.43 -26.72 12.57
N SER A 162 -24.32 -25.82 12.98
CA SER A 162 -25.16 -25.08 12.03
C SER A 162 -24.32 -24.21 11.10
N ALA A 163 -24.82 -23.99 9.87
CA ALA A 163 -24.15 -23.12 8.90
C ALA A 163 -23.94 -21.69 9.44
N GLU A 164 -24.86 -21.20 10.29
CA GLU A 164 -24.71 -19.90 10.94
C GLU A 164 -23.53 -19.87 11.92
N SER A 165 -23.34 -20.94 12.71
CA SER A 165 -22.20 -21.06 13.62
C SER A 165 -20.88 -21.12 12.84
N ILE A 166 -20.85 -21.86 11.73
CA ILE A 166 -19.66 -22.00 10.88
C ILE A 166 -19.32 -20.67 10.20
N LEU A 167 -20.27 -20.02 9.51
CA LEU A 167 -20.04 -18.74 8.83
C LEU A 167 -19.79 -17.59 9.81
N GLY A 168 -20.36 -17.65 11.01
CA GLY A 168 -20.06 -16.72 12.10
C GLY A 168 -18.71 -16.97 12.77
N SER A 169 -18.05 -18.10 12.47
CA SER A 169 -16.80 -18.47 13.11
C SER A 169 -15.64 -17.60 12.65
N ARG A 170 -14.68 -17.47 13.54
CA ARG A 170 -13.40 -16.85 13.24
C ARG A 170 -12.66 -17.54 12.10
N ALA A 171 -12.73 -18.87 12.01
CA ALA A 171 -11.99 -19.62 10.99
C ALA A 171 -12.40 -19.18 9.58
N VAL A 172 -13.70 -18.94 9.37
CA VAL A 172 -14.23 -18.41 8.12
C VAL A 172 -13.80 -16.96 7.89
N LEU A 173 -13.77 -16.12 8.93
CA LEU A 173 -13.26 -14.74 8.82
C LEU A 173 -11.79 -14.71 8.40
N ASP A 174 -10.94 -15.49 9.07
CA ASP A 174 -9.50 -15.55 8.77
C ASP A 174 -9.26 -16.09 7.35
N MET A 175 -10.02 -17.12 6.92
CA MET A 175 -9.99 -17.62 5.54
C MET A 175 -10.46 -16.57 4.53
N TYR A 176 -11.58 -15.91 4.78
CA TYR A 176 -12.10 -14.85 3.92
C TYR A 176 -11.08 -13.73 3.74
N ASN A 177 -10.46 -13.29 4.85
CA ASN A 177 -9.44 -12.25 4.85
C ASN A 177 -8.28 -12.61 3.91
N VAL A 178 -7.65 -13.77 4.10
CA VAL A 178 -6.49 -14.13 3.28
C VAL A 178 -6.85 -14.46 1.83
N VAL A 179 -8.01 -15.07 1.56
CA VAL A 179 -8.46 -15.37 0.19
C VAL A 179 -8.78 -14.08 -0.57
N SER A 180 -9.57 -13.19 0.03
CA SER A 180 -9.97 -11.93 -0.61
C SER A 180 -8.77 -11.04 -0.90
N LEU A 181 -7.79 -10.98 0.01
CA LEU A 181 -6.53 -10.26 -0.23
C LEU A 181 -5.69 -10.89 -1.32
N THR A 182 -5.56 -12.22 -1.31
CA THR A 182 -4.79 -12.93 -2.34
C THR A 182 -5.40 -12.67 -3.72
N ALA A 183 -6.73 -12.76 -3.82
CA ALA A 183 -7.46 -12.43 -5.04
C ALA A 183 -7.22 -10.96 -5.45
N ALA A 184 -7.39 -10.01 -4.52
CA ALA A 184 -7.14 -8.59 -4.81
C ALA A 184 -5.68 -8.32 -5.21
N GLY A 185 -4.73 -9.02 -4.60
CA GLY A 185 -3.31 -8.95 -4.94
C GLY A 185 -3.06 -9.34 -6.39
N PHE A 186 -3.53 -10.51 -6.81
CA PHE A 186 -3.37 -10.98 -8.19
C PHE A 186 -4.13 -10.14 -9.22
N LEU A 187 -5.26 -9.55 -8.85
CA LEU A 187 -6.09 -8.77 -9.76
C LEU A 187 -5.60 -7.33 -9.94
N PHE A 188 -5.12 -6.71 -8.86
CA PHE A 188 -5.01 -5.25 -8.79
C PHE A 188 -3.62 -4.74 -8.39
N TYR A 189 -2.83 -5.53 -7.65
CA TYR A 189 -1.53 -5.07 -7.14
C TYR A 189 -0.38 -5.71 -7.92
N ILE A 190 0.75 -5.00 -7.95
CA ILE A 190 2.01 -5.53 -8.46
C ILE A 190 2.61 -6.46 -7.40
N GLN A 191 3.11 -7.63 -7.79
CA GLN A 191 3.69 -8.64 -6.90
C GLN A 191 4.75 -8.07 -5.95
N GLU A 192 5.56 -7.12 -6.40
CA GLU A 192 6.59 -6.46 -5.56
C GLU A 192 6.02 -5.73 -4.35
N ALA A 193 4.72 -5.41 -4.31
CA ALA A 193 4.07 -4.76 -3.19
C ALA A 193 3.22 -5.70 -2.32
N PHE A 194 3.18 -7.02 -2.62
CA PHE A 194 2.30 -7.96 -1.91
C PHE A 194 2.57 -8.00 -0.41
N TYR A 195 3.84 -8.04 0.00
CA TYR A 195 4.19 -7.98 1.43
C TYR A 195 3.67 -6.69 2.09
N ARG A 196 3.73 -5.53 1.43
CA ARG A 196 3.19 -4.27 1.97
C ARG A 196 1.68 -4.31 2.08
N THR A 197 0.99 -4.86 1.09
CA THR A 197 -0.49 -4.90 1.03
C THR A 197 -1.10 -5.93 1.97
N PHE A 198 -0.44 -7.07 2.17
CA PHE A 198 -0.99 -8.15 2.99
C PHE A 198 -0.65 -8.01 4.48
N THR A 199 0.49 -7.38 4.83
CA THR A 199 0.94 -7.26 6.22
C THR A 199 -0.11 -6.67 7.17
N PRO A 200 -0.79 -5.54 6.86
CA PRO A 200 -1.79 -4.97 7.77
C PRO A 200 -2.98 -5.90 8.02
N SER A 201 -3.37 -6.70 7.04
CA SER A 201 -4.47 -7.64 7.22
C SER A 201 -4.05 -8.95 7.88
N LEU A 202 -2.80 -9.37 7.69
CA LEU A 202 -2.21 -10.46 8.47
C LEU A 202 -2.09 -10.06 9.95
N LEU A 203 -1.79 -8.80 10.25
CA LEU A 203 -1.80 -8.26 11.61
C LEU A 203 -3.13 -8.52 12.33
N ILE A 204 -4.28 -8.39 11.65
CA ILE A 204 -5.58 -8.72 12.24
C ILE A 204 -5.62 -10.20 12.66
N VAL A 205 -5.14 -11.11 11.82
CA VAL A 205 -5.09 -12.55 12.15
C VAL A 205 -4.20 -12.80 13.36
N TYR A 206 -3.01 -12.19 13.40
CA TYR A 206 -2.08 -12.26 14.54
C TYR A 206 -2.74 -11.78 15.84
N LEU A 207 -3.32 -10.57 15.83
CA LEU A 207 -3.94 -9.97 17.00
C LEU A 207 -5.14 -10.76 17.50
N LEU A 208 -6.00 -11.21 16.58
CA LEU A 208 -7.11 -12.07 16.95
C LEU A 208 -6.59 -13.39 17.56
N GLN A 209 -5.51 -13.98 17.04
CA GLN A 209 -4.97 -15.25 17.55
C GLN A 209 -4.39 -15.05 18.95
N ALA A 210 -3.69 -13.94 19.17
CA ALA A 210 -3.18 -13.57 20.48
C ALA A 210 -4.32 -13.36 21.49
N ALA A 211 -5.38 -12.64 21.10
CA ALA A 211 -6.55 -12.40 21.95
C ALA A 211 -7.29 -13.69 22.36
N LYS A 212 -7.18 -14.76 21.57
CA LYS A 212 -7.75 -16.08 21.86
C LYS A 212 -6.73 -17.09 22.41
N LYS A 213 -5.50 -16.66 22.66
CA LYS A 213 -4.41 -17.50 23.20
C LYS A 213 -4.10 -18.74 22.33
N ASP A 214 -4.30 -18.63 21.01
CA ASP A 214 -3.98 -19.71 20.06
C ASP A 214 -2.49 -19.66 19.67
N TYR A 215 -1.62 -19.91 20.65
CA TYR A 215 -0.18 -19.72 20.50
C TYR A 215 0.46 -20.70 19.52
N ARG A 216 -0.16 -21.85 19.23
CA ARG A 216 0.38 -22.84 18.29
C ARG A 216 0.45 -22.28 16.86
N MET A 217 -0.62 -21.64 16.41
CA MET A 217 -0.63 -20.99 15.11
C MET A 217 0.31 -19.80 15.07
N LEU A 218 0.33 -18.98 16.14
CA LEU A 218 1.25 -17.84 16.24
C LEU A 218 2.72 -18.27 16.17
N LEU A 219 3.09 -19.33 16.88
CA LEU A 219 4.46 -19.86 16.87
C LEU A 219 4.84 -20.37 15.47
N SER A 220 3.90 -21.00 14.76
CA SER A 220 4.13 -21.47 13.38
C SER A 220 4.39 -20.30 12.42
N LEU A 221 3.63 -19.21 12.55
CA LEU A 221 3.82 -18.01 11.77
C LEU A 221 5.11 -17.27 12.14
N LEU A 222 5.45 -17.20 13.44
CA LEU A 222 6.71 -16.63 13.92
C LEU A 222 7.91 -17.42 13.37
N ALA A 223 7.85 -18.75 13.38
CA ALA A 223 8.89 -19.60 12.84
C ALA A 223 9.17 -19.30 11.36
N ILE A 224 8.12 -19.10 10.54
CA ILE A 224 8.29 -18.66 9.14
C ILE A 224 9.02 -17.32 9.09
N ASN A 225 8.58 -16.33 9.87
CA ASN A 225 9.23 -15.01 9.84
C ASN A 225 10.71 -15.08 10.23
N ILE A 226 11.07 -15.90 11.22
CA ILE A 226 12.47 -16.11 11.64
C ILE A 226 13.27 -16.81 10.52
N VAL A 227 12.75 -17.91 9.96
CA VAL A 227 13.44 -18.67 8.90
C VAL A 227 13.69 -17.81 7.66
N PHE A 228 12.73 -16.95 7.31
CA PHE A 228 12.83 -16.08 6.13
C PHE A 228 13.45 -14.71 6.43
N PHE A 229 13.80 -14.40 7.68
CA PHE A 229 14.35 -13.09 8.05
C PHE A 229 15.64 -12.78 7.29
N HIS A 230 16.55 -13.74 7.19
CA HIS A 230 17.80 -13.56 6.44
C HIS A 230 17.54 -13.27 4.96
N SER A 231 16.64 -14.04 4.34
CA SER A 231 16.22 -13.83 2.95
C SER A 231 15.64 -12.43 2.74
N TYR A 232 14.78 -11.97 3.66
CA TYR A 232 14.22 -10.63 3.64
C TYR A 232 15.34 -9.57 3.66
N MET A 233 16.26 -9.66 4.62
CA MET A 233 17.37 -8.71 4.75
C MET A 233 18.29 -8.75 3.52
N SER A 234 18.57 -9.93 2.97
CA SER A 234 19.39 -10.07 1.76
C SER A 234 18.71 -9.46 0.53
N PHE A 235 17.38 -9.57 0.41
CA PHE A 235 16.64 -9.01 -0.72
C PHE A 235 16.83 -7.49 -0.77
N TYR A 236 16.61 -6.80 0.35
CA TYR A 236 16.82 -5.34 0.41
C TYR A 236 18.29 -4.92 0.31
N ALA A 237 19.21 -5.77 0.78
CA ALA A 237 20.64 -5.55 0.58
C ALA A 237 21.01 -5.50 -0.92
N HIS A 238 20.41 -6.37 -1.74
CA HIS A 238 20.74 -6.50 -3.16
C HIS A 238 19.93 -5.55 -4.06
N THR A 239 18.73 -5.11 -3.67
CA THR A 239 17.92 -4.17 -4.48
C THR A 239 18.37 -2.71 -4.40
N GLY A 240 19.44 -2.41 -3.64
CA GLY A 240 19.92 -1.03 -3.44
C GLY A 240 19.09 -0.22 -2.43
N ASP A 241 17.92 -0.73 -2.02
CA ASP A 241 17.06 -0.16 -0.98
C ASP A 241 17.71 -0.16 0.41
N ALA A 242 18.80 -0.89 0.61
CA ALA A 242 19.57 -0.87 1.85
C ALA A 242 20.00 0.55 2.25
N ALA A 243 20.31 1.41 1.27
CA ALA A 243 20.66 2.80 1.53
C ALA A 243 19.45 3.59 2.08
N ILE A 244 18.24 3.31 1.58
CA ILE A 244 16.99 3.93 2.07
C ILE A 244 16.65 3.41 3.48
N ILE A 245 16.83 2.12 3.75
CA ILE A 245 16.57 1.52 5.07
C ILE A 245 17.57 2.04 6.11
N LYS A 246 18.82 2.29 5.70
CA LYS A 246 19.87 2.89 6.54
C LYS A 246 19.81 4.42 6.59
N ALA A 247 18.96 5.06 5.78
CA ALA A 247 18.89 6.51 5.72
C ALA A 247 18.35 7.02 7.06
N ASP A 248 19.22 7.71 7.78
CA ASP A 248 18.85 8.43 8.98
C ASP A 248 18.34 9.82 8.59
N PHE A 249 17.03 10.01 8.66
CA PHE A 249 16.38 11.29 8.38
C PHE A 249 16.38 12.21 9.62
N ALA A 250 16.86 11.76 10.78
CA ALA A 250 16.87 12.53 12.02
C ALA A 250 18.21 13.25 12.25
N ASN A 251 19.32 12.68 11.77
CA ASN A 251 20.64 13.28 11.90
C ASN A 251 21.00 14.11 10.67
N GLY A 252 20.54 15.36 10.63
CA GLY A 252 21.05 16.35 9.69
C GLY A 252 22.48 16.76 10.06
N SER A 253 23.41 16.66 9.12
CA SER A 253 24.78 17.14 9.33
C SER A 253 24.85 18.67 9.20
N LEU A 254 25.91 19.30 9.74
CA LEU A 254 26.14 20.74 9.51
C LEU A 254 26.31 21.07 8.01
N GLU A 255 26.84 20.13 7.24
CA GLU A 255 26.96 20.23 5.79
C GLU A 255 25.57 20.24 5.12
N ASP A 256 24.63 19.43 5.60
CA ASP A 256 23.25 19.39 5.10
C ASP A 256 22.55 20.74 5.30
N ALA A 257 22.77 21.40 6.44
CA ALA A 257 22.21 22.71 6.73
C ALA A 257 22.78 23.80 5.80
N GLN A 258 24.07 23.73 5.45
CA GLN A 258 24.68 24.65 4.49
C GLN A 258 24.13 24.44 3.08
N VAL A 259 24.07 23.18 2.62
CA VAL A 259 23.50 22.84 1.31
C VAL A 259 22.02 23.24 1.23
N GLN A 260 21.25 23.01 2.30
CA GLN A 260 19.87 23.48 2.41
C GLN A 260 19.77 25.00 2.25
N ALA A 261 20.62 25.76 2.93
CA ALA A 261 20.63 27.22 2.84
C ALA A 261 20.98 27.71 1.43
N GLU A 262 21.82 26.98 0.70
CA GLU A 262 22.14 27.31 -0.70
C GLU A 262 21.01 26.94 -1.66
N ILE A 263 20.40 25.77 -1.50
CA ILE A 263 19.24 25.34 -2.29
C ILE A 263 18.05 26.29 -2.07
N ALA A 264 17.83 26.74 -0.84
CA ALA A 264 16.75 27.65 -0.48
C ALA A 264 16.84 29.02 -1.18
N LYS A 265 18.01 29.43 -1.67
CA LYS A 265 18.16 30.64 -2.49
C LYS A 265 17.51 30.51 -3.86
N TRP A 266 17.33 29.29 -4.35
CA TRP A 266 16.82 29.00 -5.69
C TRP A 266 15.39 28.42 -5.66
N ILE A 267 15.08 27.64 -4.63
CA ILE A 267 13.80 26.97 -4.47
C ILE A 267 13.03 27.65 -3.34
N THR A 268 12.00 28.40 -3.70
CA THR A 268 11.08 29.02 -2.76
C THR A 268 9.66 28.51 -3.00
N PHE A 269 8.97 28.14 -1.93
CA PHE A 269 7.56 27.82 -1.99
C PHE A 269 6.77 29.10 -2.24
N ASN A 270 5.90 29.09 -3.25
CA ASN A 270 5.03 30.22 -3.54
C ASN A 270 3.56 29.79 -3.46
N GLU A 271 2.85 30.30 -2.45
CA GLU A 271 1.44 30.05 -2.16
C GLU A 271 0.48 30.55 -3.25
N THR A 272 0.90 31.56 -4.01
CA THR A 272 0.04 32.20 -5.04
C THR A 272 0.06 31.46 -6.38
N ASN A 273 0.90 30.43 -6.53
CA ASN A 273 0.97 29.64 -7.76
C ASN A 273 -0.32 28.85 -7.97
N GLN A 274 -1.05 29.16 -9.05
CA GLN A 274 -2.24 28.41 -9.45
C GLN A 274 -1.91 27.05 -10.08
N ASN A 275 -0.72 26.91 -10.70
CA ASN A 275 -0.28 25.64 -11.27
C ASN A 275 0.38 24.78 -10.17
N PRO A 276 -0.17 23.58 -9.89
CA PRO A 276 0.32 22.71 -8.81
C PRO A 276 1.76 22.22 -9.02
N TRP A 277 2.28 22.26 -10.25
CA TRP A 277 3.64 21.82 -10.57
C TRP A 277 4.71 22.88 -10.27
N CYS A 278 4.32 24.12 -9.99
CA CYS A 278 5.28 25.20 -9.76
C CYS A 278 5.98 25.15 -8.40
N ASN A 279 5.45 24.38 -7.45
CA ASN A 279 6.10 24.11 -6.16
C ASN A 279 6.63 22.67 -6.14
N THR A 280 7.27 22.21 -7.21
CA THR A 280 7.77 20.82 -7.28
C THR A 280 9.19 20.69 -7.80
N LEU A 281 9.87 19.64 -7.32
CA LEU A 281 11.23 19.25 -7.67
C LEU A 281 11.24 17.79 -8.14
N LEU A 282 11.81 17.54 -9.33
CA LEU A 282 12.07 16.19 -9.82
C LEU A 282 13.48 15.75 -9.40
N ILE A 283 13.60 14.54 -8.87
CA ILE A 283 14.87 13.92 -8.47
C ILE A 283 15.04 12.50 -9.01
N PRO A 284 16.26 11.97 -9.12
CA PRO A 284 16.50 10.54 -9.24
C PRO A 284 15.98 9.78 -8.01
N LEU A 285 15.48 8.56 -8.18
CA LEU A 285 15.00 7.74 -7.05
C LEU A 285 16.07 7.56 -5.96
N HIS A 286 17.35 7.44 -6.32
CA HIS A 286 18.41 7.26 -5.35
C HIS A 286 18.68 8.51 -4.50
N PHE A 287 18.14 9.68 -4.84
CA PHE A 287 18.16 10.89 -3.98
C PHE A 287 17.02 10.88 -2.94
N TYR A 288 16.17 9.86 -2.97
CA TYR A 288 15.08 9.67 -2.00
C TYR A 288 15.62 9.11 -0.67
N ASP A 289 16.54 9.85 -0.04
CA ASP A 289 17.17 9.55 1.24
C ASP A 289 17.25 10.82 2.11
N HIS A 290 18.17 10.85 3.09
CA HIS A 290 18.37 12.00 3.97
C HIS A 290 18.51 13.34 3.22
N ARG A 291 18.99 13.37 1.97
CA ARG A 291 19.09 14.60 1.16
C ARG A 291 17.75 15.31 0.94
N LEU A 292 16.62 14.61 1.08
CA LEU A 292 15.30 15.23 1.04
C LEU A 292 15.07 16.25 2.16
N THR A 293 15.77 16.12 3.29
CA THR A 293 15.68 17.10 4.39
C THR A 293 16.32 18.45 4.02
N MET A 294 17.19 18.47 2.99
CA MET A 294 17.81 19.68 2.46
C MET A 294 16.87 20.49 1.55
N ILE A 295 15.73 19.91 1.14
CA ILE A 295 14.76 20.63 0.30
C ILE A 295 13.86 21.48 1.20
N PRO A 296 13.62 22.77 0.85
CA PRO A 296 12.72 23.62 1.62
C PRO A 296 11.33 23.01 1.79
N PRO A 297 10.69 23.22 2.96
CA PRO A 297 9.35 22.71 3.22
C PRO A 297 8.33 23.28 2.22
N GLY A 298 7.30 22.49 1.92
CA GLY A 298 6.23 22.86 0.97
C GLY A 298 6.52 22.49 -0.48
N ILE A 299 7.76 22.11 -0.83
CA ILE A 299 8.10 21.67 -2.19
C ILE A 299 7.72 20.20 -2.37
N GLY A 300 6.86 19.92 -3.35
CA GLY A 300 6.47 18.57 -3.73
C GLY A 300 7.60 17.84 -4.45
N ILE A 301 7.89 16.61 -4.06
CA ILE A 301 8.95 15.80 -4.66
C ILE A 301 8.34 14.83 -5.68
N SER A 302 8.82 14.87 -6.91
CA SER A 302 8.61 13.86 -7.94
C SER A 302 9.91 13.08 -8.12
N TYR A 303 9.85 11.81 -8.51
CA TYR A 303 11.05 11.00 -8.74
C TYR A 303 11.00 10.19 -10.03
N ILE A 304 12.17 9.94 -10.59
CA ILE A 304 12.34 9.12 -11.80
C ILE A 304 12.45 7.65 -11.36
N LEU A 305 11.41 6.87 -11.64
CA LEU A 305 11.42 5.42 -11.45
C LEU A 305 11.97 4.69 -12.68
N ASP A 306 11.58 5.16 -13.87
CA ASP A 306 11.95 4.61 -15.17
C ASP A 306 12.11 5.79 -16.13
N ALA A 307 13.34 6.07 -16.54
CA ALA A 307 13.64 7.19 -17.41
C ALA A 307 13.17 6.98 -18.86
N ASP A 308 13.11 5.73 -19.32
CA ASP A 308 12.75 5.41 -20.71
C ASP A 308 11.27 5.70 -20.94
N ASN A 309 10.43 5.33 -19.97
CA ASN A 309 8.97 5.51 -20.00
C ASN A 309 8.48 6.82 -19.37
N MET A 310 9.37 7.74 -19.03
CA MET A 310 9.01 9.04 -18.47
C MET A 310 8.27 9.89 -19.52
N GLN A 311 7.10 10.43 -19.15
CA GLN A 311 6.37 11.37 -20.01
C GLN A 311 7.10 12.70 -20.10
N THR A 312 7.28 13.19 -21.33
CA THR A 312 7.87 14.50 -21.64
C THR A 312 6.85 15.41 -22.35
N PRO A 313 6.88 16.74 -22.11
CA PRO A 313 7.81 17.46 -21.24
C PRO A 313 7.54 17.19 -19.75
N VAL A 314 8.62 17.21 -18.95
CA VAL A 314 8.51 17.09 -17.49
C VAL A 314 7.74 18.29 -16.95
N LYS A 315 6.87 18.09 -15.97
CA LYS A 315 6.03 19.17 -15.40
C LYS A 315 6.69 19.90 -14.23
N SER A 316 7.57 19.23 -13.49
CA SER A 316 8.20 19.83 -12.30
C SER A 316 9.01 21.06 -12.64
N LYS A 317 8.86 22.13 -11.83
CA LYS A 317 9.55 23.42 -12.03
C LYS A 317 11.06 23.29 -11.90
N TYR A 318 11.51 22.50 -10.92
CA TYR A 318 12.92 22.30 -10.65
C TYR A 318 13.31 20.83 -10.89
N LEU A 319 14.58 20.60 -11.25
CA LEU A 319 15.17 19.28 -11.36
C LEU A 319 16.50 19.28 -10.60
N LEU A 320 16.69 18.35 -9.67
CA LEU A 320 17.98 18.15 -9.00
C LEU A 320 18.53 16.80 -9.46
N MET A 321 19.62 16.83 -10.23
CA MET A 321 20.16 15.64 -10.92
C MET A 321 21.65 15.48 -10.66
N ASN A 322 22.09 14.22 -10.50
CA ASN A 322 23.49 13.86 -10.65
C ASN A 322 23.87 13.79 -12.14
N ARG A 323 25.15 13.58 -12.42
CA ARG A 323 25.68 13.44 -13.78
C ARG A 323 25.00 12.31 -14.55
N GLU A 324 24.85 11.14 -13.93
CA GLU A 324 24.22 9.97 -14.54
C GLU A 324 22.77 10.24 -14.98
N ALA A 325 21.95 10.84 -14.11
CA ALA A 325 20.57 11.18 -14.46
C ALA A 325 20.50 12.27 -15.53
N ARG A 326 21.45 13.22 -15.53
CA ARG A 326 21.54 14.22 -16.59
C ARG A 326 21.93 13.60 -17.93
N ASP A 327 22.85 12.64 -17.94
CA ASP A 327 23.28 11.95 -19.15
C ASP A 327 22.15 11.08 -19.71
N LEU A 328 21.38 10.40 -18.84
CA LEU A 328 20.24 9.57 -19.20
C LEU A 328 19.07 10.37 -19.80
N LEU A 329 18.82 11.57 -19.27
CA LEU A 329 17.70 12.41 -19.68
C LEU A 329 18.08 13.52 -20.67
N GLY A 330 19.38 13.71 -20.92
CA GLY A 330 20.02 14.87 -21.54
C GLY A 330 19.15 15.68 -22.50
N ASP A 331 19.03 15.20 -23.73
CA ASP A 331 18.35 15.91 -24.82
C ASP A 331 16.81 15.93 -24.69
N ARG A 332 16.26 15.11 -23.79
CA ARG A 332 14.81 15.06 -23.52
C ARG A 332 14.36 16.19 -22.60
N LEU A 333 15.30 16.98 -22.05
CA LEU A 333 15.05 18.01 -21.05
C LEU A 333 15.51 19.40 -21.49
N HIS A 334 14.57 20.32 -21.60
CA HIS A 334 14.85 21.74 -21.83
C HIS A 334 15.03 22.48 -20.49
N THR A 335 16.29 22.67 -20.09
CA THR A 335 16.61 23.12 -18.72
C THR A 335 17.72 24.17 -18.69
N ARG A 336 17.68 25.04 -17.67
CA ARG A 336 18.74 25.99 -17.33
C ARG A 336 19.38 25.63 -15.99
N LEU A 337 20.71 25.54 -15.91
CA LEU A 337 21.42 25.34 -14.66
C LEU A 337 21.25 26.55 -13.73
N LEU A 338 20.89 26.31 -12.48
CA LEU A 338 20.79 27.32 -11.42
C LEU A 338 22.00 27.28 -10.48
N GLY A 339 22.40 26.08 -10.07
CA GLY A 339 23.52 25.89 -9.13
C GLY A 339 24.07 24.47 -9.17
N SER A 340 25.31 24.32 -8.72
CA SER A 340 25.98 23.03 -8.57
C SER A 340 26.32 22.82 -7.09
N PHE A 341 25.91 21.69 -6.54
CA PHE A 341 26.04 21.35 -5.12
C PHE A 341 26.74 20.00 -4.96
N SER A 342 27.21 19.68 -3.75
CA SER A 342 27.82 18.38 -3.44
C SER A 342 26.89 17.20 -3.76
N ILE A 343 25.57 17.40 -3.61
CA ILE A 343 24.55 16.39 -3.90
C ILE A 343 24.16 16.31 -5.38
N GLY A 344 24.55 17.27 -6.22
CA GLY A 344 24.19 17.32 -7.64
C GLY A 344 23.89 18.73 -8.15
N ASN A 345 23.42 18.80 -9.40
CA ASN A 345 23.15 20.07 -10.06
C ASN A 345 21.64 20.37 -10.03
N LEU A 346 21.30 21.60 -9.65
CA LEU A 346 19.93 22.09 -9.67
C LEU A 346 19.67 22.85 -10.97
N TYR A 347 18.58 22.47 -11.62
CA TYR A 347 18.14 23.04 -12.88
C TYR A 347 16.72 23.61 -12.75
N TYR A 348 16.45 24.64 -13.51
CA TYR A 348 15.12 25.15 -13.79
C TYR A 348 14.60 24.55 -15.10
N ASN A 349 13.36 24.07 -15.07
CA ASN A 349 12.67 23.51 -16.22
C ASN A 349 12.00 24.61 -17.05
N LEU A 350 12.49 24.80 -18.27
CA LEU A 350 11.98 25.82 -19.19
C LEU A 350 10.61 25.44 -19.76
N ASP A 351 10.26 24.15 -19.76
CA ASP A 351 8.97 23.65 -20.26
C ASP A 351 7.89 23.56 -19.17
N SER A 352 8.22 23.88 -17.91
CA SER A 352 7.27 23.75 -16.78
C SER A 352 6.08 24.74 -16.84
N GLY A 353 6.20 25.81 -17.63
CA GLY A 353 5.24 26.92 -17.66
C GLY A 353 5.21 27.75 -16.37
N CYS A 354 6.15 27.52 -15.45
CA CYS A 354 6.24 28.19 -14.15
C CYS A 354 7.30 29.28 -14.17
N LYS A 355 7.00 30.48 -13.65
CA LYS A 355 8.00 31.57 -13.59
C LYS A 355 9.07 31.28 -12.55
N LEU A 356 10.32 31.57 -12.89
CA LEU A 356 11.40 31.61 -11.91
C LEU A 356 11.21 32.86 -11.05
N THR A 357 10.91 32.66 -9.76
CA THR A 357 10.91 33.72 -8.76
C THR A 357 12.35 33.89 -8.28
N GLN A 358 12.92 35.07 -8.51
CA GLN A 358 14.21 35.47 -7.94
C GLN A 358 13.98 36.29 -6.69
#